data_AF-A0A173XQ28-F1
#
_entry.id   AF-A0A173XQ28-F1
#
_cell.length_a   1.000
_cell.length_b   1.000
_cell.length_c   1.000
_cell.angle_alpha   90.00
_cell.angle_beta   90.00
_cell.angle_gamma   90.00
#
_symmetry.space_group_name_H-M   'P 1'
#
loop_
_entity.id
_entity.type
_entity.pdbx_description
1 polymer ?
#
loop_
_entity_poly.entity_id
_entity_poly.type
_entity_poly.pdbx_seq_one_letter_code
_entity_poly.pdbx_strand_id
1 'polypeptide(L)'
;MYCFEFYNCTKAQLEKRKIYGAIEENSYLKVVTSSNDSHATYKKAKGLRFICYDKKYDRNTSYRQTYFRYNLPNAHPIGKKRNTLWRCCYCGKKLKKREIEVDHLIPVYKAKRQRHWQKKLPNGVNDKTNLVAACRHCNRMKSSKTGLWYVRGLLGQHQLYWKIIYPLTLVITTILLGVIIYYL
;
A
#
# COMPACT_ATOMS: atom_id res chain seq x y z
N MET A 1 20.72 5.63 -0.67
CA MET A 1 20.86 4.18 -0.93
C MET A 1 19.90 3.79 -2.05
N TYR A 2 20.34 2.94 -2.96
CA TYR A 2 19.53 2.44 -4.07
C TYR A 2 19.43 0.93 -4.01
N CYS A 3 18.32 0.41 -4.51
CA CYS A 3 18.05 -1.02 -4.62
C CYS A 3 17.93 -1.39 -6.09
N PHE A 4 18.60 -2.47 -6.46
CA PHE A 4 18.50 -3.10 -7.77
C PHE A 4 17.84 -4.46 -7.59
N GLU A 5 16.72 -4.69 -8.27
CA GLU A 5 16.09 -6.01 -8.37
C GLU A 5 16.36 -6.54 -9.77
N PHE A 6 17.14 -7.62 -9.86
CA PHE A 6 17.49 -8.29 -11.09
C PHE A 6 16.63 -9.54 -11.29
N TYR A 7 16.07 -9.69 -12.48
CA TYR A 7 15.14 -10.75 -12.84
C TYR A 7 15.78 -11.67 -13.88
N ASN A 8 15.45 -12.96 -13.81
CA ASN A 8 15.91 -13.98 -14.75
C ASN A 8 17.45 -14.00 -14.90
N CYS A 9 18.18 -13.81 -13.79
CA CYS A 9 19.64 -13.88 -13.76
C CYS A 9 20.13 -14.62 -12.52
N THR A 10 21.33 -15.18 -12.61
CA THR A 10 22.00 -15.89 -11.50
C THR A 10 23.00 -14.98 -10.78
N LYS A 11 23.37 -15.35 -9.55
CA LYS A 11 24.40 -14.64 -8.78
C LYS A 11 25.74 -14.63 -9.54
N ALA A 12 26.14 -15.76 -10.11
CA ALA A 12 27.37 -15.87 -10.92
C ALA A 12 27.39 -14.89 -12.11
N GLN A 13 26.25 -14.66 -12.77
CA GLN A 13 26.16 -13.66 -13.86
C GLN A 13 26.36 -12.23 -13.36
N LEU A 14 25.90 -11.91 -12.15
CA LEU A 14 26.12 -10.59 -11.52
C LEU A 14 27.58 -10.42 -11.09
N GLU A 15 28.17 -11.46 -10.49
CA GLU A 15 29.56 -11.44 -10.03
C GLU A 15 30.55 -11.31 -11.20
N LYS A 16 30.29 -11.97 -12.34
CA LYS A 16 31.05 -11.78 -13.60
C LYS A 16 31.04 -10.32 -14.07
N ARG A 17 30.00 -9.56 -13.74
CA ARG A 17 29.86 -8.13 -14.03
C ARG A 17 30.37 -7.23 -12.90
N LYS A 18 31.03 -7.80 -11.88
CA LYS A 18 31.51 -7.11 -10.68
C LYS A 18 30.38 -6.43 -9.91
N ILE A 19 29.22 -7.07 -9.85
CA ILE A 19 28.07 -6.70 -9.00
C ILE A 19 27.96 -7.78 -7.91
N TYR A 20 28.34 -7.41 -6.69
CA TYR A 20 28.43 -8.34 -5.55
C TYR A 20 27.35 -8.07 -4.51
N GLY A 21 27.21 -8.98 -3.53
CA GLY A 21 26.26 -8.82 -2.42
C GLY A 21 24.80 -9.04 -2.80
N ALA A 22 24.54 -9.82 -3.85
CA ALA A 22 23.19 -10.16 -4.28
C ALA A 22 22.53 -11.15 -3.31
N ILE A 23 21.39 -10.74 -2.76
CA ILE A 23 20.54 -11.56 -1.88
C ILE A 23 19.34 -12.05 -2.70
N GLU A 24 18.96 -13.31 -2.50
CA GLU A 24 17.80 -13.88 -3.18
C GLU A 24 16.51 -13.52 -2.43
N GLU A 25 15.56 -12.91 -3.14
CA GLU A 25 14.25 -12.54 -2.61
C GLU A 25 13.16 -13.01 -3.57
N ASN A 26 12.41 -14.04 -3.15
CA ASN A 26 11.32 -14.65 -3.92
C ASN A 26 11.77 -15.10 -5.33
N SER A 27 11.61 -14.25 -6.34
CA SER A 27 11.84 -14.53 -7.76
C SER A 27 12.87 -13.60 -8.41
N TYR A 28 13.64 -12.85 -7.61
CA TYR A 28 14.67 -11.93 -8.08
C TYR A 28 15.89 -11.91 -7.15
N LEU A 29 17.00 -11.41 -7.68
CA LEU A 29 18.20 -11.08 -6.91
C LEU A 29 18.20 -9.59 -6.57
N LYS A 30 18.43 -9.26 -5.30
CA LYS A 30 18.45 -7.90 -4.79
C LYS A 30 19.85 -7.47 -4.41
N VAL A 31 20.27 -6.31 -4.89
CA VAL A 31 21.52 -5.66 -4.50
C VAL A 31 21.18 -4.27 -3.94
N VAL A 32 21.75 -3.94 -2.79
CA VAL A 32 21.61 -2.62 -2.17
C VAL A 32 22.94 -1.89 -2.25
N THR A 33 22.92 -0.68 -2.79
CA THR A 33 24.13 0.11 -2.99
C THR A 33 24.05 1.44 -2.27
N SER A 34 25.21 2.01 -1.95
CA SER A 34 25.31 3.41 -1.57
C SER A 34 24.83 4.31 -2.72
N SER A 35 24.62 5.60 -2.42
CA SER A 35 24.28 6.57 -3.48
C SER A 35 25.44 6.73 -4.48
N ASN A 36 26.68 6.70 -4.01
CA ASN A 36 27.88 6.88 -4.82
C ASN A 36 28.10 5.69 -5.78
N ASP A 37 27.76 4.47 -5.34
CA ASP A 37 27.97 3.24 -6.12
C ASP A 37 26.82 2.91 -7.07
N SER A 38 25.69 3.60 -6.94
CA SER A 38 24.47 3.31 -7.70
C SER A 38 24.67 3.50 -9.20
N HIS A 39 25.36 4.56 -9.63
CA HIS A 39 25.63 4.84 -11.05
C HIS A 39 26.55 3.79 -11.68
N ALA A 40 27.62 3.40 -10.97
CA ALA A 40 28.52 2.35 -11.42
C ALA A 40 27.79 1.01 -11.56
N THR A 41 26.93 0.68 -10.59
CA THR A 41 26.10 -0.53 -10.62
C THR A 41 25.13 -0.51 -11.80
N TYR A 42 24.47 0.62 -12.04
CA TYR A 42 23.58 0.80 -13.20
C TYR A 42 24.31 0.57 -14.53
N LYS A 43 25.53 1.09 -14.69
CA LYS A 43 26.35 0.86 -15.89
C LYS A 43 26.67 -0.63 -16.08
N LYS A 44 27.10 -1.33 -15.02
CA LYS A 44 27.40 -2.78 -15.05
C LYS A 44 26.16 -3.64 -15.34
N ALA A 45 24.99 -3.17 -14.91
CA ALA A 45 23.71 -3.83 -15.08
C ALA A 45 23.12 -3.72 -16.51
N LYS A 46 23.69 -2.89 -17.38
CA LYS A 46 23.19 -2.72 -18.76
C LYS A 46 23.07 -4.06 -19.48
N GLY A 47 21.94 -4.27 -20.16
CA GLY A 47 21.62 -5.52 -20.86
C GLY A 47 21.08 -6.64 -19.96
N LEU A 48 21.00 -6.43 -18.64
CA LEU A 48 20.21 -7.30 -17.76
C LEU A 48 18.79 -6.73 -17.58
N ARG A 49 17.85 -7.60 -17.23
CA ARG A 49 16.51 -7.19 -16.82
C ARG A 49 16.52 -6.80 -15.34
N PHE A 50 16.43 -5.50 -15.05
CA PHE A 50 16.40 -5.01 -13.68
C PHE A 50 15.48 -3.80 -13.49
N ILE A 51 15.09 -3.54 -12.25
CA ILE A 51 14.57 -2.21 -11.84
C ILE A 51 15.52 -1.60 -10.81
N CYS A 52 15.60 -0.27 -10.80
CA CYS A 52 16.36 0.50 -9.82
C CYS A 52 15.45 1.54 -9.16
N TYR A 53 15.50 1.63 -7.83
CA TYR A 53 14.70 2.57 -7.05
C TYR A 53 15.42 2.98 -5.76
N ASP A 54 15.05 4.13 -5.19
CA ASP A 54 15.51 4.57 -3.88
C ASP A 54 15.00 3.63 -2.78
N LYS A 55 15.88 3.25 -1.85
CA LYS A 55 15.55 2.36 -0.72
C LYS A 55 14.34 2.81 0.09
N LYS A 56 13.98 4.09 0.10
CA LYS A 56 12.75 4.58 0.76
C LYS A 56 11.45 3.98 0.19
N TYR A 57 11.50 3.39 -1.01
CA TYR A 57 10.38 2.68 -1.62
C TYR A 57 10.33 1.19 -1.28
N ASP A 58 11.28 0.68 -0.48
CA ASP A 58 11.15 -0.64 0.13
C ASP A 58 10.19 -0.63 1.32
N ARG A 59 9.42 -1.70 1.47
CA ARG A 59 8.65 -1.95 2.68
C ARG A 59 9.63 -2.28 3.81
N ASN A 60 9.46 -1.65 4.97
CA ASN A 60 10.15 -2.05 6.20
C ASN A 60 9.21 -2.84 7.11
N THR A 61 9.70 -3.33 8.25
CA THR A 61 8.88 -4.07 9.23
C THR A 61 8.14 -3.14 10.19
N SER A 62 8.59 -1.89 10.33
CA SER A 62 8.05 -0.92 11.30
C SER A 62 6.84 -0.13 10.82
N TYR A 63 6.47 -0.18 9.53
CA TYR A 63 5.33 0.58 8.98
C TYR A 63 4.03 0.35 9.76
N ARG A 64 3.76 -0.87 10.22
CA ARG A 64 2.57 -1.17 11.04
C ARG A 64 2.58 -0.39 12.36
N GLN A 65 3.74 -0.32 13.01
CA GLN A 65 3.91 0.43 14.25
C GLN A 65 3.78 1.94 13.99
N THR A 66 4.38 2.44 12.90
CA THR A 66 4.22 3.82 12.42
C THR A 66 2.75 4.17 12.23
N TYR A 67 1.97 3.31 11.56
CA TYR A 67 0.54 3.54 11.37
C TYR A 67 -0.17 3.74 12.70
N PHE A 68 -0.02 2.83 13.66
CA PHE A 68 -0.71 2.92 14.95
C PHE A 68 -0.20 4.03 15.86
N ARG A 69 1.02 4.53 15.65
CA ARG A 69 1.56 5.70 16.37
C ARG A 69 0.88 6.99 15.93
N TYR A 70 0.53 7.11 14.64
CA TYR A 70 0.04 8.36 14.06
C TYR A 70 -1.45 8.35 13.69
N ASN A 71 -2.10 7.18 13.67
CA ASN A 71 -3.51 7.05 13.29
C ASN A 71 -4.33 6.49 14.45
N LEU A 72 -5.02 7.37 15.15
CA LEU A 72 -5.90 7.03 16.26
C LEU A 72 -7.18 6.31 15.78
N PRO A 73 -7.86 5.54 16.65
CA PRO A 73 -9.18 5.01 16.37
C PRO A 73 -10.15 6.09 15.86
N ASN A 74 -10.89 5.78 14.80
CA ASN A 74 -11.82 6.70 14.13
C ASN A 74 -13.25 6.16 14.05
N ALA A 75 -13.56 5.11 14.82
CA ALA A 75 -14.88 4.54 14.94
C ALA A 75 -15.15 4.04 16.37
N HIS A 76 -16.43 3.96 16.74
CA HIS A 76 -16.88 3.44 18.03
C HIS A 76 -17.90 2.30 17.84
N PRO A 77 -17.98 1.35 18.79
CA PRO A 77 -19.08 0.40 18.89
C PRO A 77 -20.43 1.12 19.04
N ILE A 78 -21.53 0.44 18.68
CA ILE A 78 -22.89 0.97 18.87
C ILE A 78 -23.10 1.28 20.36
N GLY A 79 -23.70 2.44 20.66
CA GLY A 79 -23.96 2.89 22.04
C GLY A 79 -22.75 3.44 22.80
N LYS A 80 -21.58 3.61 22.17
CA LYS A 80 -20.38 4.18 22.82
C LYS A 80 -20.08 5.58 22.27
N LYS A 81 -19.76 6.54 23.16
CA LYS A 81 -19.40 7.92 22.81
C LYS A 81 -17.93 8.12 22.41
N ARG A 82 -17.05 7.14 22.66
CA ARG A 82 -15.60 7.24 22.42
C ARG A 82 -15.14 6.28 21.33
N ASN A 83 -14.28 6.78 20.44
CA ASN A 83 -13.66 5.97 19.39
C ASN A 83 -12.64 4.99 19.98
N THR A 84 -12.86 3.70 19.74
CA THR A 84 -12.00 2.60 20.21
C THR A 84 -11.69 1.58 19.12
N LEU A 85 -12.26 1.77 17.93
CA LEU A 85 -12.08 0.94 16.75
C LEU A 85 -11.49 1.77 15.61
N TRP A 86 -10.77 1.11 14.73
CA TRP A 86 -10.43 1.68 13.43
C TRP A 86 -11.46 1.28 12.41
N ARG A 87 -11.57 2.07 11.35
CA ARG A 87 -12.44 1.79 10.24
C ARG A 87 -11.61 1.35 9.04
N CYS A 88 -12.03 0.27 8.39
CA CYS A 88 -11.53 -0.09 7.08
C CYS A 88 -11.78 1.06 6.11
N CYS A 89 -10.73 1.65 5.53
CA CYS A 89 -10.87 2.77 4.58
C CYS A 89 -11.59 2.35 3.29
N TYR A 90 -11.69 1.06 3.01
CA TYR A 90 -12.33 0.57 1.79
C TYR A 90 -13.80 0.19 1.99
N CYS A 91 -14.19 -0.51 3.04
CA CYS A 91 -15.58 -0.97 3.22
C CYS A 91 -16.29 -0.37 4.43
N GLY A 92 -15.59 0.41 5.25
CA GLY A 92 -16.19 1.05 6.42
C GLY A 92 -16.34 0.12 7.62
N LYS A 93 -16.02 -1.18 7.48
CA LYS A 93 -16.06 -2.14 8.58
C LYS A 93 -15.25 -1.62 9.77
N LYS A 94 -15.86 -1.66 10.96
CA LYS A 94 -15.20 -1.30 12.23
C LYS A 94 -14.36 -2.49 12.70
N LEU A 95 -13.11 -2.24 13.09
CA LEU A 95 -12.08 -3.25 13.35
C LEU A 95 -11.33 -2.93 14.65
N LYS A 96 -11.07 -3.97 15.44
CA LYS A 96 -10.09 -3.92 16.54
C LYS A 96 -8.68 -3.87 15.95
N LYS A 97 -7.70 -3.35 16.73
CA LYS A 97 -6.29 -3.26 16.33
C LYS A 97 -5.74 -4.56 15.70
N ARG A 98 -6.09 -5.71 16.29
CA ARG A 98 -5.65 -7.06 15.86
C ARG A 98 -6.25 -7.51 14.52
N GLU A 99 -7.38 -6.94 14.10
CA GLU A 99 -8.11 -7.33 12.88
C GLU A 99 -7.68 -6.48 11.67
N ILE A 100 -6.92 -5.41 11.90
CA ILE A 100 -6.47 -4.50 10.87
C ILE A 100 -5.25 -5.07 10.17
N GLU A 101 -5.31 -5.12 8.84
CA GLU A 101 -4.13 -5.17 7.99
C GLU A 101 -3.78 -3.72 7.62
N VAL A 102 -2.55 -3.30 7.93
CA VAL A 102 -2.07 -1.97 7.54
C VAL A 102 -1.71 -2.07 6.06
N ASP A 103 -2.43 -1.34 5.23
CA ASP A 103 -2.24 -1.33 3.78
C ASP A 103 -1.56 -0.03 3.35
N HIS A 104 -0.93 -0.08 2.18
CA HIS A 104 -0.33 1.08 1.52
C HIS A 104 -1.29 1.59 0.43
N LEU A 105 -1.76 2.83 0.51
CA LEU A 105 -2.63 3.45 -0.51
C LEU A 105 -2.01 3.36 -1.90
N ILE A 106 -0.75 3.76 -1.99
CA ILE A 106 0.13 3.55 -3.14
C ILE A 106 0.94 2.28 -2.87
N PRO A 107 0.67 1.17 -3.59
CA PRO A 107 1.35 -0.10 -3.34
C PRO A 107 2.85 -0.01 -3.60
N VAL A 108 3.63 -0.72 -2.78
CA VAL A 108 5.10 -0.84 -2.88
C VAL A 108 5.54 -1.18 -4.30
N TYR A 109 4.88 -2.17 -4.92
CA TYR A 109 5.17 -2.60 -6.30
C TYR A 109 5.12 -1.44 -7.31
N LYS A 110 4.12 -0.55 -7.18
CA LYS A 110 3.92 0.60 -8.06
C LYS A 110 4.92 1.71 -7.76
N ALA A 111 5.16 2.00 -6.48
CA ALA A 111 6.14 3.00 -6.05
C ALA A 111 7.57 2.67 -6.51
N LYS A 112 7.96 1.39 -6.53
CA LYS A 112 9.27 0.95 -7.03
C LYS A 112 9.47 1.17 -8.54
N ARG A 113 8.39 1.20 -9.33
CA ARG A 113 8.46 1.13 -10.81
C ARG A 113 8.01 2.38 -11.54
N GLN A 114 7.21 3.23 -10.90
CA GLN A 114 6.49 4.29 -11.59
C GLN A 114 6.78 5.66 -10.99
N ARG A 115 7.40 6.54 -11.79
CA ARG A 115 7.88 7.85 -11.34
C ARG A 115 6.77 8.76 -10.84
N HIS A 116 5.56 8.68 -11.39
CA HIS A 116 4.44 9.50 -10.91
C HIS A 116 3.99 9.11 -9.49
N TRP A 117 4.06 7.82 -9.12
CA TRP A 117 3.80 7.38 -7.75
C TRP A 117 4.93 7.78 -6.80
N GLN A 118 6.17 7.74 -7.27
CA GLN A 118 7.32 8.22 -6.50
C GLN A 118 7.22 9.70 -6.15
N LYS A 119 6.74 10.54 -7.08
CA LYS A 119 6.48 11.97 -6.84
C LYS A 119 5.43 12.21 -5.74
N LYS A 120 4.47 11.30 -5.59
CA LYS A 120 3.45 11.36 -4.51
C LYS A 120 3.95 10.82 -3.17
N LEU A 121 5.15 10.26 -3.13
CA LEU A 121 5.77 9.65 -1.94
C LEU A 121 7.17 10.23 -1.71
N PRO A 122 7.29 11.53 -1.39
CA PRO A 122 8.59 12.16 -1.16
C PRO A 122 9.37 11.47 -0.03
N ASN A 123 8.65 11.02 1.00
CA ASN A 123 9.19 10.35 2.19
C ASN A 123 9.22 8.80 2.08
N GLY A 124 8.85 8.25 0.92
CA GLY A 124 8.84 6.81 0.68
C GLY A 124 7.51 6.11 1.01
N VAL A 125 7.47 4.80 0.81
CA VAL A 125 6.23 4.00 0.90
C VAL A 125 5.71 3.84 2.32
N ASN A 126 6.60 3.87 3.32
CA ASN A 126 6.24 3.64 4.73
C ASN A 126 5.80 4.92 5.46
N ASP A 127 5.64 6.04 4.74
CA ASP A 127 5.16 7.30 5.31
C ASP A 127 3.74 7.16 5.86
N LYS A 128 3.45 7.75 7.02
CA LYS A 128 2.15 7.67 7.70
C LYS A 128 0.96 8.06 6.81
N THR A 129 1.15 8.94 5.84
CA THR A 129 0.12 9.40 4.91
C THR A 129 -0.21 8.38 3.82
N ASN A 130 0.67 7.41 3.59
CA ASN A 130 0.45 6.31 2.66
C ASN A 130 -0.14 5.07 3.36
N LEU A 131 -0.26 5.07 4.69
CA LEU A 131 -0.66 3.91 5.48
C LEU A 131 -2.11 4.02 5.94
N VAL A 132 -2.89 2.97 5.73
CA VAL A 132 -4.34 2.95 6.06
C VAL A 132 -4.77 1.66 6.74
N ALA A 133 -5.82 1.74 7.57
CA ALA A 133 -6.47 0.55 8.09
C ALA A 133 -7.34 -0.10 7.01
N ALA A 134 -7.06 -1.37 6.71
CA ALA A 134 -7.90 -2.20 5.85
C ALA A 134 -8.31 -3.48 6.59
N CYS A 135 -9.49 -4.01 6.25
CA CYS A 135 -9.80 -5.40 6.58
C CYS A 135 -9.08 -6.33 5.61
N ARG A 136 -8.80 -7.57 6.05
CA ARG A 136 -8.15 -8.60 5.24
C ARG A 136 -8.78 -8.78 3.85
N HIS A 137 -10.11 -8.82 3.78
CA HIS A 137 -10.83 -9.01 2.52
C HIS A 137 -10.54 -7.87 1.53
N CYS A 138 -10.74 -6.61 1.94
CA CYS A 138 -10.48 -5.47 1.05
C CYS A 138 -9.00 -5.33 0.70
N ASN A 139 -8.08 -5.57 1.63
CA ASN A 139 -6.65 -5.52 1.37
C ASN A 139 -6.26 -6.51 0.26
N ARG A 140 -6.78 -7.75 0.32
CA ARG A 140 -6.57 -8.76 -0.72
C ARG A 140 -7.21 -8.37 -2.06
N MET A 141 -8.44 -7.86 -2.05
CA MET A 141 -9.11 -7.42 -3.29
C MET A 141 -8.40 -6.26 -3.97
N LYS A 142 -7.90 -5.30 -3.18
CA LYS A 142 -7.09 -4.19 -3.67
C LYS A 142 -5.77 -4.71 -4.23
N SER A 143 -5.04 -5.54 -3.49
CA SER A 143 -3.72 -6.04 -3.90
C SER A 143 -2.81 -4.88 -4.36
N SER A 144 -2.29 -4.93 -5.59
CA SER A 144 -1.48 -3.87 -6.22
C SER A 144 -2.30 -2.88 -7.07
N LYS A 145 -3.63 -2.95 -7.03
CA LYS A 145 -4.53 -2.05 -7.78
C LYS A 145 -4.45 -0.63 -7.24
N THR A 146 -4.63 0.31 -8.15
CA THR A 146 -4.74 1.74 -7.88
C THR A 146 -6.07 2.24 -8.49
N GLY A 147 -6.15 3.47 -9.00
CA GLY A 147 -7.39 4.01 -9.59
C GLY A 147 -8.47 4.24 -8.53
N LEU A 148 -9.68 3.70 -8.74
CA LEU A 148 -10.79 3.83 -7.79
C LEU A 148 -10.44 3.36 -6.38
N TRP A 149 -9.59 2.33 -6.25
CA TRP A 149 -9.12 1.88 -4.94
C TRP A 149 -8.30 2.94 -4.20
N TYR A 150 -7.47 3.70 -4.92
CA TYR A 150 -6.68 4.79 -4.35
C TYR A 150 -7.59 5.94 -3.91
N VAL A 151 -8.52 6.36 -4.77
CA VAL A 151 -9.50 7.43 -4.45
C VAL A 151 -10.36 7.02 -3.26
N ARG A 152 -10.89 5.81 -3.26
CA ARG A 152 -11.70 5.26 -2.17
C ARG A 152 -10.91 5.17 -0.86
N GLY A 153 -9.64 4.77 -0.93
CA GLY A 153 -8.75 4.75 0.23
C GLY A 153 -8.48 6.16 0.78
N LEU A 154 -8.26 7.17 -0.08
CA LEU A 154 -8.12 8.57 0.34
C LEU A 154 -9.36 9.05 1.08
N LEU A 155 -10.54 8.93 0.45
CA LEU A 155 -11.80 9.42 1.03
C LEU A 155 -12.20 8.65 2.29
N GLY A 156 -12.08 7.32 2.26
CA GLY A 156 -12.55 6.44 3.31
C GLY A 156 -11.72 6.46 4.60
N GLN A 157 -10.60 7.18 4.65
CA GLN A 157 -9.91 7.48 5.90
C GLN A 157 -10.68 8.50 6.75
N HIS A 158 -11.46 9.37 6.11
CA HIS A 158 -12.19 10.44 6.78
C HIS A 158 -13.52 9.95 7.33
N GLN A 159 -13.83 10.31 8.58
CA GLN A 159 -15.09 9.91 9.22
C GLN A 159 -16.31 10.49 8.50
N LEU A 160 -16.20 11.73 8.00
CA LEU A 160 -17.27 12.42 7.29
C LEU A 160 -17.73 11.64 6.05
N TYR A 161 -16.79 11.06 5.29
CA TYR A 161 -17.11 10.23 4.14
C TYR A 161 -18.08 9.10 4.51
N TRP A 162 -17.84 8.39 5.61
CA TRP A 162 -18.73 7.31 6.05
C TRP A 162 -20.04 7.79 6.65
N LYS A 163 -20.05 8.96 7.30
CA LYS A 163 -21.30 9.59 7.77
C LYS A 163 -22.23 9.95 6.61
N ILE A 164 -21.67 10.23 5.42
CA ILE A 164 -22.43 10.51 4.20
C ILE A 164 -22.79 9.22 3.46
N ILE A 165 -21.83 8.31 3.28
CA ILE A 165 -22.02 7.11 2.47
C ILE A 165 -23.01 6.12 3.09
N TYR A 166 -23.01 5.91 4.41
CA TYR A 166 -23.95 4.98 5.02
C TYR A 166 -25.43 5.35 4.82
N PRO A 167 -25.89 6.58 5.11
CA PRO A 167 -27.28 6.95 4.85
C PRO A 167 -27.60 6.94 3.36
N LEU A 168 -26.68 7.39 2.49
CA LEU A 168 -26.89 7.30 1.04
C LEU A 168 -27.08 5.85 0.57
N THR A 169 -26.24 4.92 1.04
CA THR A 169 -26.41 3.50 0.73
C THR A 169 -27.75 2.99 1.22
N LEU A 170 -28.18 3.35 2.43
CA LEU A 170 -29.48 2.94 2.97
C LEU A 170 -30.64 3.44 2.10
N VAL A 171 -30.67 4.73 1.77
CA VAL A 171 -31.72 5.35 0.93
C VAL A 171 -31.79 4.67 -0.44
N ILE A 172 -30.65 4.47 -1.11
CA ILE A 172 -30.60 3.80 -2.42
C ILE A 172 -31.13 2.36 -2.30
N THR A 173 -30.72 1.61 -1.28
CA THR A 173 -31.20 0.23 -1.08
C THR A 173 -32.71 0.18 -0.83
N THR A 174 -33.26 1.12 -0.06
CA THR A 174 -34.71 1.20 0.19
C THR A 174 -35.49 1.52 -1.07
N ILE A 175 -35.01 2.46 -1.90
CA ILE A 175 -35.65 2.79 -3.19
C ILE A 175 -35.65 1.58 -4.11
N LEU A 176 -34.50 0.90 -4.26
CA LEU A 176 -34.39 -0.29 -5.13
C LEU A 176 -35.31 -1.43 -4.67
N LEU A 177 -35.40 -1.67 -3.36
CA LEU A 177 -36.34 -2.67 -2.82
C LEU A 177 -37.79 -2.27 -3.06
N GLY A 178 -38.16 -0.99 -2.88
CA GLY A 178 -39.50 -0.49 -3.18
C GLY A 178 -39.87 -0.66 -4.66
N VAL A 179 -38.93 -0.40 -5.58
CA VAL A 179 -39.12 -0.63 -7.01
C VAL A 179 -39.33 -2.12 -7.30
N ILE A 180 -38.50 -3.00 -6.73
CA ILE A 180 -38.65 -4.46 -6.91
C ILE A 180 -40.00 -4.92 -6.41
N ILE A 181 -40.43 -4.48 -5.22
CA ILE A 181 -41.73 -4.83 -4.63
C ILE A 181 -42.90 -4.30 -5.48
N TYR A 182 -42.76 -3.12 -6.08
CA TYR A 182 -43.82 -2.53 -6.94
C TYR A 182 -44.04 -3.33 -8.23
N TYR A 183 -42.99 -3.97 -8.76
CA TYR A 183 -43.04 -4.74 -10.02
C TYR A 183 -43.16 -6.26 -9.81
N LEU A 184 -43.25 -6.74 -8.57
CA LEU A 184 -43.58 -8.13 -8.21
C LEU A 184 -45.08 -8.27 -7.95
#